data_AF-A0A2K8SEL9-F1
#
_entry.id   AF-A0A2K8SEL9-F1
#
_cell.length_a   1.000
_cell.length_b   1.000
_cell.length_c   1.000
_cell.angle_alpha   90.00
_cell.angle_beta   90.00
_cell.angle_gamma   90.00
#
_symmetry.space_group_name_H-M   'P 1'
#
loop_
_entity.id
_entity.type
_entity.pdbx_description
1 polymer ?
#
loop_
_entity_poly.entity_id
_entity_poly.type
_entity_poly.pdbx_seq_one_letter_code
_entity_poly.pdbx_strand_id
1 'polypeptide(L)'
;MSEKKDLKNIYNYKPSNPDDPKIPSFDQELSNQYISSFDDSKFYFESSINKNIVENSKNDSEVLIEGLEDNKQNANSIIARIKEFNESKNSPKTQDDELVTNELIMPDPTSELNILNIIRNNKYRSMENIAKTRETIKKTRKEVRIKLTEKEIKKILSTFKIKVIKVTQKEVVLKNSKYGFEIFKNSSDNRYWVVASCFEEIWNPIKSTYSNLWNGNAFIGYGYNDFDEMIEKTKNLMIKGKTGNIIWRDFVIGWNKEKNRFYAADKPTQFTFAEYKKIVKWYKENKIRILVKQTKVKDIEDLMEENRLKRQKGEKLSGMSTIQAKLLDPPRRASLVFGYPVNNPKYKGKDFANPENKLYEIGFALTE
;
A
#
# COMPACT_ATOMS: atom_id res chain seq x y z
N MET A 1 -33.60 23.44 -6.88
CA MET A 1 -33.49 22.53 -8.03
C MET A 1 -32.05 22.56 -8.49
N SER A 2 -31.27 21.50 -8.25
CA SER A 2 -29.87 21.41 -8.66
C SER A 2 -29.76 20.37 -9.76
N GLU A 3 -29.42 20.82 -10.96
CA GLU A 3 -29.27 20.00 -12.16
C GLU A 3 -28.16 18.95 -11.96
N LYS A 4 -28.49 17.71 -12.32
CA LYS A 4 -27.53 16.59 -12.39
C LYS A 4 -26.52 16.91 -13.49
N LYS A 5 -25.24 17.05 -13.13
CA LYS A 5 -24.16 17.20 -14.12
C LYS A 5 -23.92 15.88 -14.84
N ASP A 6 -24.25 15.85 -16.12
CA ASP A 6 -23.95 14.75 -17.04
C ASP A 6 -22.43 14.55 -17.18
N LEU A 7 -21.94 13.40 -16.71
CA LEU A 7 -20.54 12.97 -16.80
C LEU A 7 -20.12 12.50 -18.21
N LYS A 8 -20.90 12.77 -19.26
CA LYS A 8 -20.64 12.30 -20.63
C LYS A 8 -19.70 13.19 -21.46
N ASN A 9 -19.33 14.39 -20.99
CA ASN A 9 -18.57 15.36 -21.78
C ASN A 9 -17.04 15.39 -21.56
N ILE A 10 -16.47 14.46 -20.80
CA ILE A 10 -15.02 14.47 -20.48
C ILE A 10 -14.16 14.21 -21.73
N TYR A 11 -14.70 13.52 -22.73
CA TYR A 11 -13.96 13.14 -23.95
C TYR A 11 -13.92 14.22 -25.04
N ASN A 12 -14.65 15.32 -24.88
CA ASN A 12 -14.69 16.44 -25.85
C ASN A 12 -14.19 17.75 -25.22
N TYR A 13 -13.14 17.68 -24.40
CA TYR A 13 -12.52 18.88 -23.85
C TYR A 13 -11.79 19.66 -24.94
N LYS A 14 -12.23 20.89 -25.21
CA LYS A 14 -11.46 21.91 -25.93
C LYS A 14 -10.96 22.93 -24.91
N PRO A 15 -9.66 23.28 -24.90
CA PRO A 15 -9.16 24.35 -24.04
C PRO A 15 -9.91 25.65 -24.29
N SER A 16 -10.18 26.40 -23.23
CA SER A 16 -10.86 27.70 -23.32
C SER A 16 -10.06 28.74 -24.11
N ASN A 17 -8.73 28.56 -24.19
CA ASN A 17 -7.83 29.34 -25.03
C ASN A 17 -6.86 28.37 -25.74
N PRO A 18 -6.96 28.18 -27.06
CA PRO A 18 -6.07 27.30 -27.81
C PRO A 18 -4.62 27.82 -27.89
N ASP A 19 -4.41 29.12 -27.65
CA ASP A 19 -3.10 29.78 -27.78
C ASP A 19 -2.43 30.05 -26.40
N ASP A 20 -2.79 29.31 -25.35
CA ASP A 20 -2.16 29.48 -24.03
C ASP A 20 -0.70 28.95 -24.06
N PRO A 21 0.31 29.80 -23.80
CA PRO A 21 1.72 29.41 -23.83
C PRO A 21 2.12 28.42 -22.73
N LYS A 22 1.23 28.11 -21.78
CA LYS A 22 1.40 27.05 -20.77
C LYS A 22 0.90 25.68 -21.23
N ILE A 23 0.27 25.60 -22.41
CA ILE A 23 -0.09 24.32 -23.03
C ILE A 23 1.21 23.64 -23.49
N PRO A 24 1.49 22.40 -23.04
CA PRO A 24 2.64 21.66 -23.53
C PRO A 24 2.47 21.40 -25.03
N SER A 25 3.37 21.93 -25.87
CA SER A 25 3.42 21.57 -27.29
C SER A 25 4.11 20.20 -27.44
N PHE A 26 3.52 19.34 -28.26
CA PHE A 26 4.06 18.02 -28.60
C PHE A 26 4.84 18.02 -29.92
N ASP A 27 5.43 19.15 -30.29
CA ASP A 27 6.29 19.23 -31.47
C ASP A 27 7.73 18.86 -31.07
N GLN A 28 8.08 17.59 -31.30
CA GLN A 28 9.44 17.09 -31.27
C GLN A 28 10.19 17.56 -32.53
N GLU A 29 11.14 18.49 -32.36
CA GLU A 29 12.33 18.51 -33.20
C GLU A 29 13.51 17.91 -32.43
N LEU A 30 13.93 16.73 -32.90
CA LEU A 30 15.07 15.96 -32.44
C LEU A 30 16.38 16.67 -32.80
N SER A 31 17.17 17.09 -31.80
CA SER A 31 18.62 17.18 -31.95
C SER A 31 19.28 16.07 -31.13
N ASN A 32 19.74 15.06 -31.86
CA ASN A 32 20.54 13.93 -31.40
C ASN A 32 21.79 14.37 -30.62
N GLN A 33 22.09 13.72 -29.49
CA GLN A 33 23.43 13.20 -29.18
C GLN A 33 23.43 12.19 -28.02
N TYR A 34 23.61 10.92 -28.42
CA TYR A 34 24.20 9.75 -27.77
C TYR A 34 23.70 9.16 -26.43
N ILE A 35 23.19 7.94 -26.64
CA ILE A 35 22.88 6.77 -25.81
C ILE A 35 24.10 6.18 -25.08
N SER A 36 23.88 5.73 -23.83
CA SER A 36 24.36 4.41 -23.39
C SER A 36 23.19 3.65 -22.75
N SER A 37 22.95 2.46 -23.29
CA SER A 37 21.77 1.60 -23.25
C SER A 37 21.44 0.94 -21.91
N PHE A 38 20.15 0.89 -21.57
CA PHE A 38 19.53 -0.24 -20.88
C PHE A 38 18.25 -0.62 -21.65
N ASP A 39 18.19 -1.86 -22.14
CA ASP A 39 17.16 -2.39 -23.04
C ASP A 39 16.11 -3.19 -22.25
N ASP A 40 14.89 -2.65 -22.15
CA ASP A 40 13.73 -3.25 -21.48
C ASP A 40 12.66 -3.77 -22.46
N SER A 41 13.01 -4.00 -23.73
CA SER A 41 12.03 -4.33 -24.78
C SER A 41 11.60 -5.81 -24.84
N LYS A 42 11.40 -6.48 -23.70
CA LYS A 42 10.83 -7.84 -23.65
C LYS A 42 9.55 -8.04 -22.83
N PHE A 43 8.87 -6.97 -22.40
CA PHE A 43 7.54 -7.09 -21.78
C PHE A 43 6.46 -6.36 -22.58
N TYR A 44 6.04 -6.96 -23.70
CA TYR A 44 4.75 -6.64 -24.32
C TYR A 44 3.67 -7.53 -23.71
N PHE A 45 2.69 -6.91 -23.05
CA PHE A 45 1.40 -7.53 -22.73
C PHE A 45 0.36 -6.88 -23.64
N GLU A 46 -0.01 -7.58 -24.72
CA GLU A 46 -1.10 -7.19 -25.61
C GLU A 46 -2.44 -7.41 -24.89
N SER A 47 -3.15 -6.31 -24.56
CA SER A 47 -4.55 -6.39 -24.16
C SER A 47 -5.43 -6.36 -25.42
N SER A 48 -5.94 -7.52 -25.81
CA SER A 48 -6.92 -7.66 -26.89
C SER A 48 -8.33 -7.25 -26.43
N ILE A 49 -8.59 -5.95 -26.40
CA ILE A 49 -9.96 -5.41 -26.43
C ILE A 49 -10.15 -4.75 -27.79
N ASN A 50 -10.77 -5.50 -28.70
CA ASN A 50 -11.30 -4.97 -29.95
C ASN A 50 -12.36 -3.91 -29.64
N LYS A 51 -12.13 -2.68 -30.09
CA LYS A 51 -13.15 -1.63 -30.25
C LYS A 51 -13.22 -1.31 -31.73
N ASN A 52 -14.25 -1.82 -32.39
CA ASN A 52 -14.94 -1.16 -33.49
C ASN A 52 -16.31 -1.82 -33.66
N ILE A 53 -17.30 -1.00 -34.04
CA ILE A 53 -18.75 -1.24 -34.25
C ILE A 53 -19.60 -0.87 -33.02
N VAL A 54 -20.53 0.11 -33.02
CA VAL A 54 -21.07 1.03 -34.04
C VAL A 54 -21.79 2.19 -33.34
N GLU A 55 -21.89 3.33 -34.04
CA GLU A 55 -22.72 4.49 -33.72
C GLU A 55 -24.25 4.21 -33.84
N ASN A 56 -25.02 4.91 -33.00
CA ASN A 56 -26.43 5.28 -33.16
C ASN A 56 -27.51 4.18 -33.19
N SER A 57 -28.16 3.98 -32.05
CA SER A 57 -29.52 3.43 -31.94
C SER A 57 -30.55 4.53 -31.69
N LYS A 58 -31.57 4.57 -32.55
CA LYS A 58 -32.92 5.07 -32.22
C LYS A 58 -33.90 3.90 -32.40
N ASN A 59 -34.77 3.77 -31.40
CA ASN A 59 -36.05 3.08 -31.36
C ASN A 59 -36.07 1.54 -31.24
N ASP A 60 -36.54 1.13 -30.05
CA ASP A 60 -37.51 0.08 -29.73
C ASP A 60 -37.48 -1.31 -30.38
N SER A 61 -37.63 -2.27 -29.46
CA SER A 61 -38.16 -3.63 -29.58
C SER A 61 -37.24 -4.75 -30.11
N GLU A 62 -37.21 -5.81 -29.30
CA GLU A 62 -36.72 -7.17 -29.56
C GLU A 62 -35.20 -7.39 -29.61
N VAL A 63 -34.72 -8.05 -28.55
CA VAL A 63 -33.39 -8.67 -28.49
C VAL A 63 -33.39 -9.88 -29.43
N LEU A 64 -33.03 -9.66 -30.68
CA LEU A 64 -32.59 -10.71 -31.60
C LEU A 64 -31.16 -11.11 -31.21
N ILE A 65 -31.02 -12.35 -30.71
CA ILE A 65 -29.72 -13.02 -30.65
C ILE A 65 -29.43 -13.52 -32.06
N GLU A 66 -28.73 -12.69 -32.83
CA GLU A 66 -28.18 -13.04 -34.14
C GLU A 66 -27.14 -14.16 -33.95
N GLY A 67 -27.35 -15.30 -34.61
CA GLY A 67 -26.47 -16.49 -34.53
C GLY A 67 -27.13 -17.80 -34.08
N LEU A 68 -28.45 -17.85 -33.90
CA LEU A 68 -29.19 -19.08 -33.53
C LEU A 68 -30.21 -19.56 -34.58
N GLU A 69 -30.32 -18.89 -35.72
CA GLU A 69 -31.30 -19.24 -36.76
C GLU A 69 -30.87 -20.44 -37.61
N ASP A 70 -29.56 -20.63 -37.85
CA ASP A 70 -29.04 -21.76 -38.63
C ASP A 70 -29.14 -23.12 -37.90
N ASN A 71 -29.34 -23.11 -36.59
CA ASN A 71 -29.46 -24.34 -35.79
C ASN A 71 -30.87 -24.93 -35.77
N LYS A 72 -31.91 -24.18 -36.16
CA LYS A 72 -33.29 -24.71 -36.24
C LYS A 72 -33.51 -25.60 -37.46
N GLN A 73 -32.83 -25.33 -38.58
CA GLN A 73 -32.96 -26.15 -39.79
C GLN A 73 -32.29 -27.53 -39.63
N ASN A 74 -31.17 -27.60 -38.89
CA ASN A 74 -30.49 -28.86 -38.59
C ASN A 74 -31.24 -29.74 -37.57
N ALA A 75 -31.99 -29.16 -36.64
CA ALA A 75 -32.83 -29.94 -35.72
C ALA A 75 -34.00 -30.62 -36.45
N ASN A 76 -34.61 -29.95 -37.43
CA ASN A 76 -35.73 -30.50 -38.20
C ASN A 76 -35.29 -31.64 -39.13
N SER A 77 -34.08 -31.59 -39.71
CA SER A 77 -33.55 -32.67 -40.55
C SER A 77 -33.22 -33.93 -39.72
N ILE A 78 -32.78 -33.76 -38.47
CA ILE A 78 -32.55 -34.86 -37.53
C ILE A 78 -33.88 -35.48 -37.07
N ILE A 79 -34.90 -34.67 -36.76
CA ILE A 79 -36.23 -35.14 -36.38
C ILE A 79 -36.91 -35.89 -37.54
N ALA A 80 -36.74 -35.43 -38.79
CA ALA A 80 -37.25 -36.11 -39.97
C ALA A 80 -36.60 -37.49 -40.17
N ARG A 81 -35.27 -37.59 -40.02
CA ARG A 81 -34.56 -38.88 -40.09
C ARG A 81 -34.98 -39.85 -38.98
N ILE A 82 -35.26 -39.36 -37.77
CA ILE A 82 -35.72 -40.21 -36.65
C ILE A 82 -37.15 -40.70 -36.90
N LYS A 83 -38.01 -39.90 -37.53
CA LYS A 83 -39.36 -40.33 -37.95
C LYS A 83 -39.31 -41.40 -39.05
N GLU A 84 -38.50 -41.20 -40.09
CA GLU A 84 -38.28 -42.21 -41.14
C GLU A 84 -37.75 -43.54 -40.57
N PHE A 85 -36.86 -43.49 -39.58
CA PHE A 85 -36.30 -44.70 -38.95
C PHE A 85 -37.31 -45.46 -38.07
N ASN A 86 -38.34 -44.78 -37.56
CA ASN A 86 -39.39 -45.39 -36.77
C ASN A 86 -40.55 -45.89 -37.64
N GLU A 87 -40.84 -45.22 -38.76
CA GLU A 87 -41.87 -45.64 -39.72
C GLU A 87 -41.42 -46.89 -40.53
N SER A 88 -40.13 -47.00 -40.84
CA SER A 88 -39.54 -48.17 -41.52
C SER A 88 -39.49 -49.45 -40.67
N LYS A 89 -39.75 -49.36 -39.35
CA LYS A 89 -39.86 -50.55 -38.48
C LYS A 89 -41.25 -51.21 -38.48
N ASN A 90 -42.26 -50.61 -39.11
CA ASN A 90 -43.65 -51.09 -39.03
C ASN A 90 -44.27 -51.60 -40.34
N SER A 91 -43.48 -51.83 -41.40
CA SER A 91 -43.96 -52.52 -42.61
C SER A 91 -43.48 -53.98 -42.66
N PRO A 92 -44.38 -54.98 -42.78
CA PRO A 92 -43.97 -56.37 -42.93
C PRO A 92 -43.71 -56.66 -44.41
N LYS A 93 -42.53 -57.19 -44.75
CA LYS A 93 -42.32 -57.95 -45.98
C LYS A 93 -41.10 -58.87 -45.87
N THR A 94 -41.28 -60.01 -46.51
CA THR A 94 -40.59 -61.28 -46.44
C THR A 94 -39.27 -61.32 -47.22
N GLN A 95 -38.40 -62.22 -46.74
CA GLN A 95 -37.41 -63.05 -47.43
C GLN A 95 -36.02 -62.50 -47.83
N ASP A 96 -35.05 -63.29 -47.34
CA ASP A 96 -33.72 -63.67 -47.83
C ASP A 96 -32.46 -62.86 -47.47
N ASP A 97 -31.57 -63.59 -46.77
CA ASP A 97 -30.11 -63.57 -46.69
C ASP A 97 -29.33 -62.28 -46.39
N GLU A 98 -28.83 -62.16 -45.14
CA GLU A 98 -27.40 -62.28 -44.78
C GLU A 98 -27.18 -61.90 -43.29
N LEU A 99 -26.41 -62.74 -42.58
CA LEU A 99 -25.96 -62.49 -41.21
C LEU A 99 -24.95 -61.34 -41.17
N VAL A 100 -25.41 -60.13 -40.86
CA VAL A 100 -24.54 -59.05 -40.36
C VAL A 100 -24.96 -58.71 -38.93
N THR A 101 -24.35 -59.39 -37.96
CA THR A 101 -24.39 -58.96 -36.56
C THR A 101 -23.50 -57.72 -36.43
N ASN A 102 -24.02 -56.54 -36.75
CA ASN A 102 -23.48 -55.30 -36.21
C ASN A 102 -23.78 -55.31 -34.71
N GLU A 103 -22.94 -55.98 -33.91
CA GLU A 103 -22.94 -55.79 -32.47
C GLU A 103 -22.54 -54.34 -32.21
N LEU A 104 -23.55 -53.49 -32.01
CA LEU A 104 -23.38 -52.12 -31.56
C LEU A 104 -22.82 -52.18 -30.13
N ILE A 105 -21.51 -52.23 -30.00
CA ILE A 105 -20.81 -52.17 -28.72
C ILE A 105 -21.04 -50.77 -28.14
N MET A 106 -21.98 -50.66 -27.20
CA MET A 106 -22.15 -49.42 -26.44
C MET A 106 -21.01 -49.30 -25.42
N PRO A 107 -20.35 -48.13 -25.31
CA PRO A 107 -19.32 -47.93 -24.30
C PRO A 107 -19.95 -48.05 -22.91
N ASP A 108 -19.26 -48.77 -22.02
CA ASP A 108 -19.71 -48.98 -20.65
C ASP A 108 -20.05 -47.64 -19.98
N PRO A 109 -21.30 -47.45 -19.52
CA PRO A 109 -21.74 -46.20 -18.90
C PRO A 109 -21.04 -45.91 -17.56
N THR A 110 -20.37 -46.90 -16.95
CA THR A 110 -19.59 -46.74 -15.72
C THR A 110 -18.10 -46.54 -15.93
N SER A 111 -17.61 -46.68 -17.17
CA SER A 111 -16.19 -46.51 -17.50
C SER A 111 -15.71 -45.06 -17.27
N GLU A 112 -14.55 -44.92 -16.64
CA GLU A 112 -13.88 -43.62 -16.44
C GLU A 112 -13.41 -42.99 -17.75
N LEU A 113 -13.23 -43.79 -18.81
CA LEU A 113 -12.85 -43.35 -20.16
C LEU A 113 -14.05 -42.89 -20.99
N ASN A 114 -15.27 -43.02 -20.47
CA ASN A 114 -16.47 -42.55 -21.13
C ASN A 114 -16.48 -41.01 -21.16
N ILE A 115 -16.50 -40.42 -22.36
CA ILE A 115 -16.50 -38.97 -22.59
C ILE A 115 -17.63 -38.28 -21.80
N LEU A 116 -18.79 -38.92 -21.67
CA LEU A 116 -19.92 -38.37 -20.90
C LEU A 116 -19.60 -38.29 -19.40
N ASN A 117 -18.89 -39.28 -18.85
CA ASN A 117 -18.46 -39.28 -17.46
C ASN A 117 -17.35 -38.25 -17.22
N ILE A 118 -16.41 -38.07 -18.17
CA ILE A 118 -15.37 -37.04 -18.12
C ILE A 118 -16.00 -35.64 -18.09
N ILE A 119 -16.96 -35.37 -18.98
CA ILE A 119 -17.69 -34.09 -19.02
C ILE A 119 -18.45 -33.85 -17.72
N ARG A 120 -19.13 -34.89 -17.21
CA ARG A 120 -19.90 -34.81 -15.96
C ARG A 120 -19.00 -34.57 -14.74
N ASN A 121 -17.87 -35.27 -14.64
CA ASN A 121 -16.89 -35.11 -13.57
C ASN A 121 -16.19 -33.74 -13.63
N ASN A 122 -15.86 -33.26 -14.82
CA ASN A 122 -15.33 -31.91 -15.01
C ASN A 122 -16.34 -30.85 -14.61
N LYS A 123 -17.64 -31.04 -14.90
CA LYS A 123 -18.71 -30.16 -14.45
C LYS A 123 -18.81 -30.15 -12.92
N TYR A 124 -18.79 -31.31 -12.25
CA TYR A 124 -18.80 -31.40 -10.79
C TYR A 124 -17.57 -30.72 -10.15
N ARG A 125 -16.36 -30.97 -10.67
CA ARG A 125 -15.14 -30.29 -10.21
C ARG A 125 -15.20 -28.77 -10.42
N SER A 126 -15.72 -28.31 -11.56
CA SER A 126 -15.91 -26.88 -11.82
C SER A 126 -16.89 -26.25 -10.83
N MET A 127 -17.98 -26.95 -10.50
CA MET A 127 -18.99 -26.49 -9.55
C MET A 127 -18.43 -26.45 -8.12
N GLU A 128 -17.62 -27.43 -7.73
CA GLU A 128 -16.93 -27.44 -6.45
C GLU A 128 -15.91 -26.29 -6.35
N ASN A 129 -15.16 -26.04 -7.42
CA ASN A 129 -14.25 -24.89 -7.50
C ASN A 129 -15.02 -23.57 -7.41
N ILE A 130 -16.12 -23.41 -8.15
CA ILE A 130 -16.99 -22.23 -8.07
C ILE A 130 -17.56 -22.06 -6.65
N ALA A 131 -17.93 -23.14 -5.97
CA ALA A 131 -18.39 -23.08 -4.58
C ALA A 131 -17.28 -22.60 -3.63
N LYS A 132 -16.07 -23.15 -3.75
CA LYS A 132 -14.87 -22.71 -3.00
C LYS A 132 -14.52 -21.24 -3.29
N THR A 133 -14.62 -20.82 -4.55
CA THR A 133 -14.41 -19.42 -4.98
C THR A 133 -15.49 -18.50 -4.41
N ARG A 134 -16.75 -18.92 -4.41
CA ARG A 134 -17.85 -18.16 -3.79
C ARG A 134 -17.68 -18.03 -2.29
N GLU A 135 -17.21 -19.06 -1.60
CA GLU A 135 -16.89 -18.99 -0.16
C GLU A 135 -15.71 -18.06 0.13
N THR A 136 -14.64 -18.11 -0.67
CA THR A 136 -13.51 -17.19 -0.55
C THR A 136 -13.91 -15.75 -0.84
N ILE A 137 -14.77 -15.50 -1.85
CA ILE A 137 -15.37 -14.19 -2.14
C ILE A 137 -16.24 -13.71 -0.97
N LYS A 138 -17.06 -14.59 -0.36
CA LYS A 138 -17.85 -14.25 0.83
C LYS A 138 -16.97 -13.93 2.04
N LYS A 139 -15.84 -14.63 2.21
CA LYS A 139 -14.86 -14.36 3.29
C LYS A 139 -14.09 -13.06 3.05
N THR A 140 -13.75 -12.73 1.80
CA THR A 140 -13.11 -11.44 1.45
C THR A 140 -14.05 -10.25 1.57
N ARG A 141 -15.37 -10.46 1.43
CA ARG A 141 -16.39 -9.43 1.69
C ARG A 141 -16.64 -9.17 3.18
N LYS A 142 -16.18 -10.03 4.09
CA LYS A 142 -16.23 -9.74 5.54
C LYS A 142 -15.17 -8.69 5.88
N GLU A 143 -15.40 -7.94 6.96
CA GLU A 143 -14.38 -7.05 7.50
C GLU A 143 -13.10 -7.86 7.79
N VAL A 144 -11.95 -7.42 7.24
CA VAL A 144 -10.67 -8.12 7.41
C VAL A 144 -10.26 -8.20 8.88
N ARG A 145 -10.73 -7.29 9.72
CA ARG A 145 -10.35 -7.19 11.13
C ARG A 145 -11.54 -7.37 12.06
N ILE A 146 -11.36 -8.21 13.07
CA ILE A 146 -12.31 -8.42 14.17
C ILE A 146 -12.11 -7.29 15.19
N LYS A 147 -13.22 -6.83 15.79
CA LYS A 147 -13.17 -5.86 16.89
C LYS A 147 -12.53 -6.48 18.14
N LEU A 148 -11.54 -5.80 18.70
CA LEU A 148 -10.92 -6.12 19.97
C LEU A 148 -11.90 -5.85 21.12
N THR A 149 -11.82 -6.65 22.17
CA THR A 149 -12.63 -6.43 23.38
C THR A 149 -12.08 -5.25 24.18
N GLU A 150 -12.92 -4.60 24.98
CA GLU A 150 -12.46 -3.49 25.84
C GLU A 150 -11.40 -3.94 26.86
N LYS A 151 -11.48 -5.19 27.31
CA LYS A 151 -10.49 -5.79 28.23
C LYS A 151 -9.12 -5.91 27.55
N GLU A 152 -9.10 -6.37 26.30
CA GLU A 152 -7.88 -6.45 25.48
C GLU A 152 -7.26 -5.06 25.28
N ILE A 153 -8.08 -4.08 24.86
CA ILE A 153 -7.61 -2.71 24.66
C ILE A 153 -7.02 -2.13 25.96
N LYS A 154 -7.72 -2.28 27.09
CA LYS A 154 -7.22 -1.82 28.40
C LYS A 154 -5.89 -2.50 28.78
N LYS A 155 -5.73 -3.80 28.49
CA LYS A 155 -4.47 -4.51 28.75
C LYS A 155 -3.33 -3.96 27.89
N ILE A 156 -3.56 -3.70 26.60
CA ILE A 156 -2.56 -3.08 25.69
C ILE A 156 -2.19 -1.69 26.20
N LEU A 157 -3.17 -0.84 26.53
CA LEU A 157 -2.95 0.51 27.05
C LEU A 157 -2.13 0.51 28.33
N SER A 158 -2.45 -0.37 29.27
CA SER A 158 -1.71 -0.49 30.54
C SER A 158 -0.28 -0.99 30.37
N THR A 159 -0.05 -1.85 29.37
CA THR A 159 1.24 -2.47 29.11
C THR A 159 2.21 -1.52 28.40
N PHE A 160 1.75 -0.85 27.33
CA PHE A 160 2.61 -0.04 26.47
C PHE A 160 2.55 1.46 26.76
N LYS A 161 1.52 1.92 27.50
CA LYS A 161 1.37 3.29 28.01
C LYS A 161 1.68 4.34 26.93
N ILE A 162 2.74 5.12 27.15
CA ILE A 162 3.20 6.26 26.34
C ILE A 162 3.46 5.91 24.87
N LYS A 163 3.72 4.63 24.55
CA LYS A 163 4.00 4.18 23.20
C LYS A 163 2.74 4.07 22.35
N VAL A 164 1.55 4.05 22.95
CA VAL A 164 0.29 4.01 22.22
C VAL A 164 0.09 5.34 21.50
N ILE A 165 -0.26 5.33 20.22
CA ILE A 165 -0.53 6.55 19.44
C ILE A 165 -1.94 6.60 18.86
N LYS A 166 -2.52 5.45 18.52
CA LYS A 166 -3.85 5.34 17.93
C LYS A 166 -4.56 4.16 18.58
N VAL A 167 -5.80 4.40 18.98
CA VAL A 167 -6.67 3.38 19.56
C VAL A 167 -7.97 3.39 18.78
N THR A 168 -8.33 2.25 18.23
CA THR A 168 -9.64 2.02 17.62
C THR A 168 -10.19 0.70 18.14
N GLN A 169 -11.46 0.40 17.85
CA GLN A 169 -12.02 -0.92 18.17
C GLN A 169 -11.37 -2.05 17.37
N LYS A 170 -10.68 -1.78 16.25
CA LYS A 170 -10.14 -2.80 15.35
C LYS A 170 -8.63 -2.97 15.46
N GLU A 171 -7.93 -1.91 15.84
CA GLU A 171 -6.47 -1.87 15.91
C GLU A 171 -6.00 -0.93 17.02
N VAL A 172 -4.83 -1.26 17.58
CA VAL A 172 -4.05 -0.38 18.43
C VAL A 172 -2.68 -0.20 17.80
N VAL A 173 -2.29 1.05 17.58
CA VAL A 173 -0.99 1.38 16.98
C VAL A 173 -0.07 1.91 18.05
N LEU A 174 1.12 1.34 18.08
CA LEU A 174 2.21 1.65 18.98
C LEU A 174 3.35 2.28 18.21
N LYS A 175 4.06 3.18 18.86
CA LYS A 175 5.19 3.90 18.30
C LYS A 175 6.33 3.89 19.29
N ASN A 176 7.39 3.13 18.96
CA ASN A 176 8.53 2.97 19.86
C ASN A 176 9.58 4.06 19.63
N SER A 177 10.08 4.16 18.40
CA SER A 177 11.26 4.92 18.00
C SER A 177 11.12 5.38 16.53
N LYS A 178 11.91 4.87 15.58
CA LYS A 178 11.65 4.97 14.12
C LYS A 178 10.55 4.02 13.67
N TYR A 179 10.52 2.84 14.28
CA TYR A 179 9.52 1.83 14.04
C TYR A 179 8.38 1.93 15.06
N GLY A 180 7.29 1.27 14.75
CA GLY A 180 6.17 1.02 15.62
C GLY A 180 5.52 -0.30 15.29
N PHE A 181 4.39 -0.56 15.92
CA PHE A 181 3.69 -1.84 15.81
C PHE A 181 2.20 -1.61 15.72
N GLU A 182 1.57 -2.32 14.81
CA GLU A 182 0.14 -2.37 14.67
C GLU A 182 -0.36 -3.70 15.26
N ILE A 183 -1.24 -3.61 16.25
CA ILE A 183 -1.87 -4.77 16.90
C ILE A 183 -3.33 -4.83 16.47
N PHE A 184 -3.75 -5.96 15.90
CA PHE A 184 -5.15 -6.20 15.53
C PHE A 184 -5.50 -7.68 15.58
N LYS A 185 -6.79 -8.01 15.50
CA LYS A 185 -7.25 -9.40 15.35
C LYS A 185 -7.75 -9.61 13.93
N ASN A 186 -7.19 -10.58 13.23
CA ASN A 186 -7.53 -10.85 11.84
C ASN A 186 -8.75 -11.77 11.75
N SER A 187 -9.66 -11.49 10.81
CA SER A 187 -10.89 -12.27 10.65
C SER A 187 -10.71 -13.56 9.86
N SER A 188 -9.68 -13.68 9.02
CA SER A 188 -9.52 -14.85 8.17
C SER A 188 -8.94 -16.06 8.92
N ASP A 189 -8.00 -15.83 9.83
CA ASP A 189 -7.36 -16.86 10.65
C ASP A 189 -7.76 -16.81 12.13
N ASN A 190 -8.53 -15.80 12.54
CA ASN A 190 -8.95 -15.56 13.93
C ASN A 190 -7.78 -15.38 14.91
N ARG A 191 -6.61 -14.96 14.42
CA ARG A 191 -5.40 -14.76 15.22
C ARG A 191 -5.17 -13.29 15.56
N TYR A 192 -4.46 -13.05 16.66
CA TYR A 192 -3.93 -11.75 17.03
C TYR A 192 -2.63 -11.49 16.26
N TRP A 193 -2.61 -10.44 15.48
CA TRP A 193 -1.44 -10.04 14.70
C TRP A 193 -0.75 -8.86 15.35
N VAL A 194 0.58 -8.93 15.37
CA VAL A 194 1.46 -7.77 15.54
C VAL A 194 2.21 -7.58 14.24
N VAL A 195 2.12 -6.38 13.66
CA VAL A 195 2.79 -6.02 12.40
C VAL A 195 3.71 -4.84 12.65
N ALA A 196 4.95 -4.90 12.18
CA ALA A 196 5.86 -3.76 12.27
C ALA A 196 5.47 -2.67 11.27
N SER A 197 5.45 -1.43 11.75
CA SER A 197 5.13 -0.25 10.94
C SER A 197 6.32 0.72 10.94
N CYS A 198 6.62 1.30 9.78
CA CYS A 198 7.55 2.40 9.63
C CYS A 198 6.78 3.72 9.60
N PHE A 199 7.28 4.72 10.32
CA PHE A 199 6.67 6.05 10.37
C PHE A 199 7.46 7.02 9.52
N GLU A 200 6.78 8.02 9.00
CA GLU A 200 7.42 9.12 8.27
C GLU A 200 8.43 9.87 9.15
N GLU A 201 9.42 10.47 8.50
CA GLU A 201 10.38 11.37 9.16
C GLU A 201 9.66 12.55 9.81
N ILE A 202 9.96 12.77 11.09
CA ILE A 202 9.19 13.60 12.02
C ILE A 202 7.68 13.38 11.88
N TRP A 203 7.20 12.27 12.43
CA TRP A 203 5.79 11.90 12.34
C TRP A 203 4.88 12.94 13.02
N ASN A 204 3.65 13.09 12.50
CA ASN A 204 2.60 13.91 13.09
C ASN A 204 1.70 13.10 14.05
N PRO A 205 1.61 13.43 15.36
CA PRO A 205 0.83 12.63 16.31
C PRO A 205 -0.68 12.68 16.11
N ILE A 206 -1.19 13.68 15.37
CA ILE A 206 -2.62 13.83 15.07
C ILE A 206 -2.99 13.02 13.82
N LYS A 207 -2.15 13.11 12.78
CA LYS A 207 -2.33 12.42 11.51
C LYS A 207 -1.29 11.32 11.44
N SER A 208 -1.54 10.21 12.13
CA SER A 208 -0.64 9.06 12.17
C SER A 208 -0.57 8.38 10.80
N THR A 209 0.33 8.85 9.93
CA THR A 209 0.72 8.22 8.68
C THR A 209 1.84 7.23 8.96
N TYR A 210 1.61 5.97 8.62
CA TYR A 210 2.59 4.90 8.72
C TYR A 210 2.37 3.90 7.59
N SER A 211 3.46 3.29 7.13
CA SER A 211 3.43 2.17 6.20
C SER A 211 3.79 0.91 6.97
N ASN A 212 3.10 -0.19 6.65
CA ASN A 212 3.51 -1.48 7.19
C ASN A 212 4.77 -1.94 6.47
N LEU A 213 5.76 -2.39 7.24
CA LEU A 213 7.06 -2.76 6.71
C LEU A 213 6.94 -4.06 5.93
N TRP A 214 7.13 -3.94 4.62
CA TRP A 214 7.40 -5.04 3.73
C TRP A 214 8.81 -4.84 3.21
N ASN A 215 9.77 -5.65 3.66
CA ASN A 215 11.15 -5.55 3.20
C ASN A 215 11.60 -6.92 2.68
N GLY A 216 11.50 -7.12 1.36
CA GLY A 216 11.70 -8.41 0.69
C GLY A 216 10.69 -9.49 1.11
N ASN A 217 11.12 -10.76 1.11
CA ASN A 217 10.32 -11.93 1.50
C ASN A 217 10.01 -12.02 3.01
N ALA A 218 10.46 -11.06 3.83
CA ALA A 218 10.23 -11.07 5.27
C ALA A 218 9.14 -10.07 5.65
N PHE A 219 7.90 -10.53 5.70
CA PHE A 219 6.83 -9.84 6.41
C PHE A 219 7.20 -9.81 7.90
N ILE A 220 7.44 -8.64 8.48
CA ILE A 220 7.64 -8.52 9.94
C ILE A 220 6.27 -8.41 10.58
N GLY A 221 5.50 -9.49 10.51
CA GLY A 221 4.29 -9.62 11.29
C GLY A 221 4.01 -11.07 11.64
N TYR A 222 3.53 -11.26 12.86
CA TYR A 222 3.33 -12.58 13.44
C TYR A 222 1.90 -12.69 13.95
N GLY A 223 1.23 -13.77 13.57
CA GLY A 223 -0.11 -14.12 14.02
C GLY A 223 -0.06 -15.14 15.16
N TYR A 224 -0.74 -14.85 16.26
CA TYR A 224 -0.79 -15.63 17.49
C TYR A 224 -2.21 -16.06 17.81
N ASN A 225 -2.36 -17.26 18.37
CA ASN A 225 -3.67 -17.72 18.85
C ASN A 225 -4.02 -17.06 20.19
N ASP A 226 -3.02 -16.91 21.06
CA ASP A 226 -3.19 -16.29 22.38
C ASP A 226 -2.83 -14.80 22.37
N PHE A 227 -3.59 -14.03 23.15
CA PHE A 227 -3.43 -12.60 23.26
C PHE A 227 -2.19 -12.21 24.07
N ASP A 228 -1.87 -12.99 25.10
CA ASP A 228 -0.76 -12.69 26.00
C ASP A 228 0.58 -12.99 25.32
N GLU A 229 0.64 -14.07 24.56
CA GLU A 229 1.77 -14.38 23.67
C GLU A 229 2.06 -13.22 22.69
N MET A 230 1.03 -12.63 22.08
CA MET A 230 1.19 -11.48 21.19
C MET A 230 1.76 -10.25 21.93
N ILE A 231 1.29 -9.98 23.15
CA ILE A 231 1.82 -8.88 23.98
C ILE A 231 3.30 -9.08 24.30
N GLU A 232 3.68 -10.30 24.72
CA GLU A 232 5.07 -10.61 25.03
C GLU A 232 5.97 -10.53 23.80
N LYS A 233 5.49 -11.03 22.65
CA LYS A 233 6.24 -10.89 21.40
C LYS A 233 6.42 -9.42 21.03
N THR A 234 5.37 -8.62 21.18
CA THR A 234 5.45 -7.17 20.89
C THR A 234 6.51 -6.50 21.76
N LYS A 235 6.59 -6.82 23.06
CA LYS A 235 7.68 -6.33 23.93
C LYS A 235 9.05 -6.77 23.42
N ASN A 236 9.18 -8.04 23.03
CA ASN A 236 10.42 -8.57 22.50
C ASN A 236 10.86 -7.86 21.21
N LEU A 237 9.94 -7.56 20.29
CA LEU A 237 10.21 -6.83 19.04
C LEU A 237 10.56 -5.36 19.27
N MET A 238 10.08 -4.75 20.36
CA MET A 238 10.45 -3.40 20.77
C MET A 238 11.88 -3.30 21.32
N ILE A 239 12.41 -4.39 21.88
CA ILE A 239 13.73 -4.41 22.53
C ILE A 239 14.79 -5.03 21.63
N LYS A 240 14.45 -6.12 20.93
CA LYS A 240 15.38 -6.95 20.17
C LYS A 240 15.11 -6.86 18.67
N GLY A 241 16.14 -7.17 17.89
CA GLY A 241 16.07 -7.23 16.43
C GLY A 241 16.11 -5.87 15.75
N LYS A 242 15.88 -5.88 14.43
CA LYS A 242 15.98 -4.69 13.56
C LYS A 242 15.00 -3.58 13.92
N THR A 243 13.86 -3.92 14.53
CA THR A 243 12.82 -2.95 14.94
C THR A 243 13.06 -2.35 16.31
N GLY A 244 13.82 -3.03 17.18
CA GLY A 244 14.05 -2.63 18.56
C GLY A 244 15.34 -1.84 18.77
N ASN A 245 16.45 -2.25 18.14
CA ASN A 245 17.75 -1.61 18.33
C ASN A 245 18.03 -0.58 17.23
N ILE A 246 17.80 0.70 17.53
CA ILE A 246 18.12 1.81 16.62
C ILE A 246 19.39 2.48 17.10
N ILE A 247 20.37 2.56 16.21
CA ILE A 247 21.60 3.29 16.43
C ILE A 247 21.33 4.77 16.12
N TRP A 248 21.14 5.54 17.17
CA TRP A 248 21.04 6.99 17.09
C TRP A 248 22.43 7.60 16.94
N ARG A 249 22.55 8.58 16.03
CA ARG A 249 23.76 9.38 15.87
C ARG A 249 23.81 10.50 16.91
N ASP A 250 22.74 11.28 16.96
CA ASP A 250 22.59 12.45 17.82
C ASP A 250 21.09 12.75 18.03
N PHE A 251 20.79 13.58 19.03
CA PHE A 251 19.43 13.99 19.38
C PHE A 251 19.26 15.50 19.25
N VAL A 252 18.05 15.92 18.89
CA VAL A 252 17.71 17.34 18.84
C VAL A 252 17.56 17.88 20.26
N ILE A 253 18.34 18.91 20.58
CA ILE A 253 18.23 19.65 21.84
C ILE A 253 17.49 20.98 21.67
N GLY A 254 17.41 21.47 20.45
CA GLY A 254 16.77 22.73 20.14
C GLY A 254 16.62 22.92 18.64
N TRP A 255 15.83 23.90 18.25
CA TRP A 255 15.60 24.23 16.85
C TRP A 255 15.41 25.73 16.70
N ASN A 256 15.82 26.27 15.55
CA ASN A 256 15.65 27.67 15.22
C ASN A 256 15.03 27.78 13.82
N LYS A 257 13.83 28.36 13.77
CA LYS A 257 13.07 28.59 12.54
C LYS A 257 13.73 29.62 11.63
N GLU A 258 14.30 30.69 12.19
CA GLU A 258 14.90 31.79 11.43
C GLU A 258 16.19 31.36 10.74
N LYS A 259 17.05 30.64 11.49
CA LYS A 259 18.31 30.08 10.95
C LYS A 259 18.10 28.77 10.16
N ASN A 260 16.89 28.22 10.14
CA ASN A 260 16.58 26.89 9.59
C ASN A 260 17.51 25.77 10.10
N ARG A 261 17.74 25.72 11.43
CA ARG A 261 18.67 24.76 12.03
C ARG A 261 18.05 23.91 13.13
N PHE A 262 18.47 22.66 13.18
CA PHE A 262 18.43 21.84 14.39
C PHE A 262 19.76 21.95 15.14
N TYR A 263 19.69 22.00 16.46
CA TYR A 263 20.84 21.84 17.33
C TYR A 263 20.85 20.41 17.88
N ALA A 264 21.96 19.72 17.70
CA ALA A 264 22.11 18.31 18.03
C ALA A 264 23.15 18.09 19.14
N ALA A 265 22.89 17.13 20.03
CA ALA A 265 23.81 16.67 21.06
C ALA A 265 23.54 15.21 21.43
N ASP A 266 24.39 14.63 22.28
CA ASP A 266 24.28 13.23 22.70
C ASP A 266 23.10 12.98 23.65
N LYS A 267 22.64 14.01 24.37
CA LYS A 267 21.53 13.90 25.33
C LYS A 267 20.23 14.43 24.70
N PRO A 268 19.15 13.63 24.66
CA PRO A 268 17.89 14.09 24.10
C PRO A 268 17.23 15.15 24.98
N THR A 269 16.60 16.13 24.35
CA THR A 269 15.70 17.08 25.02
C THR A 269 14.25 16.72 24.73
N GLN A 270 13.41 16.89 25.74
CA GLN A 270 11.99 16.57 25.68
C GLN A 270 11.17 17.81 25.32
N PHE A 271 10.39 17.69 24.25
CA PHE A 271 9.50 18.72 23.75
C PHE A 271 8.06 18.46 24.19
N THR A 272 7.35 19.53 24.53
CA THR A 272 5.91 19.46 24.73
C THR A 272 5.19 19.22 23.41
N PHE A 273 3.96 18.70 23.46
CA PHE A 273 3.16 18.50 22.23
C PHE A 273 3.01 19.79 21.40
N ALA A 274 2.78 20.93 22.06
CA ALA A 274 2.62 22.22 21.41
C ALA A 274 3.89 22.65 20.65
N GLU A 275 5.06 22.42 21.24
CA GLU A 275 6.35 22.68 20.59
C GLU A 275 6.63 21.69 19.47
N TYR A 276 6.42 20.40 19.74
CA TYR A 276 6.61 19.34 18.75
C TYR A 276 5.76 19.57 17.49
N LYS A 277 4.51 20.02 17.65
CA LYS A 277 3.63 20.39 16.53
C LYS A 277 4.20 21.53 15.67
N LYS A 278 4.88 22.52 16.29
CA LYS A 278 5.56 23.60 15.56
C LYS A 278 6.75 23.05 14.76
N ILE A 279 7.53 22.15 15.36
CA ILE A 279 8.66 21.48 14.71
C ILE A 279 8.18 20.66 13.51
N VAL A 280 7.13 19.84 13.67
CA VAL A 280 6.56 19.01 12.59
C VAL A 280 6.11 19.88 11.41
N LYS A 281 5.40 20.99 11.67
CA LYS A 281 4.94 21.89 10.62
C LYS A 281 6.12 22.53 9.88
N TRP A 282 7.09 23.04 10.62
CA TRP A 282 8.28 23.67 10.05
C TRP A 282 9.13 22.68 9.23
N TYR A 283 9.32 21.46 9.73
CA TYR A 283 10.06 20.40 9.04
C TYR A 283 9.40 20.02 7.71
N LYS A 284 8.07 19.87 7.70
CA LYS A 284 7.33 19.54 6.48
C LYS A 284 7.48 20.63 5.40
N GLU A 285 7.51 21.89 5.80
CA GLU A 285 7.66 23.03 4.87
C GLU A 285 9.10 23.21 4.37
N ASN A 286 10.11 22.87 5.18
CA ASN A 286 11.51 23.27 4.93
C ASN A 286 12.50 22.11 4.85
N LYS A 287 12.06 20.84 4.87
CA LYS A 287 12.88 19.63 4.99
C LYS A 287 14.25 19.68 4.30
N ILE A 288 14.30 20.12 3.04
CA ILE A 288 15.53 20.15 2.21
C ILE A 288 16.55 21.20 2.69
N ARG A 289 16.08 22.29 3.30
CA ARG A 289 16.89 23.45 3.72
C ARG A 289 17.36 23.36 5.17
N ILE A 290 16.87 22.37 5.93
CA ILE A 290 17.19 22.28 7.35
C ILE A 290 18.58 21.68 7.54
N LEU A 291 19.41 22.42 8.27
CA LEU A 291 20.77 22.03 8.61
C LEU A 291 20.85 21.61 10.08
N VAL A 292 21.80 20.73 10.39
CA VAL A 292 22.04 20.22 11.74
C VAL A 292 23.38 20.73 12.23
N LYS A 293 23.35 21.42 13.36
CA LYS A 293 24.53 21.93 14.06
C LYS A 293 24.77 21.11 15.31
N GLN A 294 25.98 20.57 15.45
CA GLN A 294 26.39 19.93 16.69
C GLN A 294 26.69 20.97 17.76
N THR A 295 26.22 20.72 18.97
CA THR A 295 26.42 21.64 20.09
C THR A 295 27.89 21.66 20.47
N LYS A 296 28.45 22.85 20.72
CA LYS A 296 29.87 23.09 21.06
C LYS A 296 30.88 22.84 19.92
N VAL A 297 30.42 22.46 18.73
CA VAL A 297 31.27 22.38 17.53
C VAL A 297 31.00 23.61 16.68
N LYS A 298 32.06 24.35 16.33
CA LYS A 298 31.95 25.50 15.42
C LYS A 298 31.78 25.00 14.00
N ASP A 299 30.75 25.49 13.33
CA ASP A 299 30.56 25.25 11.89
C ASP A 299 31.08 26.44 11.05
N ILE A 300 31.13 26.24 9.75
CA ILE A 300 31.56 27.27 8.81
C ILE A 300 30.69 28.53 8.88
N GLU A 301 29.39 28.39 9.16
CA GLU A 301 28.46 29.52 9.23
C GLU A 301 28.71 30.36 10.50
N ASP A 302 29.04 29.74 11.63
CA ASP A 302 29.45 30.44 12.84
C ASP A 302 30.72 31.25 12.61
N LEU A 303 31.71 30.66 11.93
CA LEU A 303 32.97 31.32 11.63
C LEU A 303 32.75 32.50 10.68
N MET A 304 31.85 32.35 9.70
CA MET A 304 31.45 33.44 8.80
C MET A 304 30.69 34.56 9.54
N GLU A 305 29.83 34.23 10.51
CA GLU A 305 29.13 35.19 11.35
C GLU A 305 30.12 35.94 12.26
N GLU A 306 31.07 35.25 12.89
CA GLU A 306 32.17 35.84 13.66
C GLU A 306 33.01 36.78 12.79
N ASN A 307 33.38 36.36 11.58
CA ASN A 307 34.15 37.18 10.65
C ASN A 307 33.39 38.42 10.20
N ARG A 308 32.08 38.30 9.96
CA ARG A 308 31.21 39.43 9.64
C ARG A 308 31.14 40.42 10.81
N LEU A 309 31.01 39.94 12.05
CA LEU A 309 31.01 40.80 13.24
C LEU A 309 32.35 41.52 13.43
N LYS A 310 33.48 40.82 13.22
CA LYS A 310 34.82 41.44 13.27
C LYS A 310 34.99 42.54 12.22
N ARG A 311 34.51 42.32 10.99
CA ARG A 311 34.50 43.35 9.94
C ARG A 311 33.66 44.57 10.34
N GLN A 312 32.48 44.34 10.92
CA GLN A 312 31.61 45.43 11.39
C GLN A 312 32.26 46.25 12.51
N LYS A 313 33.07 45.61 13.36
CA LYS A 313 33.83 46.27 14.42
C LYS A 313 35.13 46.93 13.94
N GLY A 314 35.49 46.79 12.66
CA GLY A 314 36.74 47.32 12.09
C GLY A 314 38.00 46.52 12.44
N GLU A 315 37.85 45.31 13.00
CA GLU A 315 38.98 44.45 13.35
C GLU A 315 39.57 43.77 12.10
N LYS A 316 40.91 43.69 12.03
CA LYS A 316 41.60 42.99 10.94
C LYS A 316 41.34 41.48 11.03
N LEU A 317 40.89 40.89 9.92
CA LEU A 317 40.73 39.45 9.79
C LEU A 317 42.08 38.76 9.56
N SER A 318 42.39 37.75 10.36
CA SER A 318 43.58 36.92 10.16
C SER A 318 43.39 35.99 8.97
N GLY A 319 44.39 35.88 8.08
CA GLY A 319 44.39 34.91 6.98
C GLY A 319 44.13 33.47 7.44
N MET A 320 44.52 33.15 8.68
CA MET A 320 44.27 31.84 9.30
C MET A 320 42.78 31.53 9.46
N SER A 321 41.94 32.52 9.79
CA SER A 321 40.48 32.33 9.89
C SER A 321 39.84 31.94 8.56
N THR A 322 40.37 32.46 7.45
CA THR A 322 39.92 32.11 6.10
C THR A 322 40.32 30.69 5.71
N ILE A 323 41.52 30.26 6.10
CA ILE A 323 41.98 28.88 5.90
C ILE A 323 41.13 27.92 6.73
N GLN A 324 40.89 28.25 8.00
CA GLN A 324 40.02 27.47 8.88
C GLN A 324 38.59 27.33 8.33
N ALA A 325 38.02 28.39 7.77
CA ALA A 325 36.70 28.34 7.13
C ALA A 325 36.65 27.29 6.01
N LYS A 326 37.71 27.20 5.20
CA LYS A 326 37.80 26.26 4.08
C LYS A 326 38.05 24.81 4.51
N LEU A 327 38.62 24.61 5.71
CA LEU A 327 38.89 23.29 6.27
C LEU A 327 37.72 22.74 7.09
N LEU A 328 36.76 23.57 7.48
CA LEU A 328 35.56 23.14 8.18
C LEU A 328 34.57 22.51 7.21
N ASP A 329 34.02 21.37 7.61
CA ASP A 329 32.96 20.72 6.86
C ASP A 329 31.70 21.59 6.81
N PRO A 330 30.95 21.55 5.70
CA PRO A 330 29.65 22.19 5.64
C PRO A 330 28.69 21.55 6.65
N PRO A 331 27.72 22.32 7.16
CA PRO A 331 26.75 21.80 8.12
C PRO A 331 25.98 20.62 7.51
N ARG A 332 25.78 19.58 8.33
CA ARG A 332 25.10 18.35 7.92
C ARG A 332 23.63 18.65 7.59
N ARG A 333 23.08 18.01 6.55
CA ARG A 333 21.63 18.06 6.29
C ARG A 333 20.84 17.23 7.29
N ALA A 334 19.64 17.68 7.64
CA ALA A 334 18.72 16.93 8.47
C ALA A 334 18.09 15.76 7.70
N SER A 335 18.77 14.62 7.67
CA SER A 335 18.25 13.35 7.14
C SER A 335 17.99 12.36 8.29
N LEU A 336 17.09 11.39 8.05
CA LEU A 336 16.77 10.31 8.98
C LEU A 336 16.32 10.80 10.36
N VAL A 337 15.46 11.81 10.34
CA VAL A 337 14.94 12.47 11.54
C VAL A 337 13.67 11.79 12.01
N PHE A 338 13.66 11.28 13.24
CA PHE A 338 12.51 10.57 13.79
C PHE A 338 12.14 11.14 15.14
N GLY A 339 10.88 11.59 15.26
CA GLY A 339 10.28 11.86 16.57
C GLY A 339 9.86 10.56 17.26
N TYR A 340 9.81 10.53 18.59
CA TYR A 340 9.23 9.45 19.40
C TYR A 340 8.65 9.87 20.75
N PRO A 341 7.63 9.13 21.26
CA PRO A 341 6.88 9.57 22.41
C PRO A 341 7.57 9.05 23.66
N VAL A 342 7.66 9.93 24.65
CA VAL A 342 8.37 9.72 25.91
C VAL A 342 7.46 10.06 27.06
N ASN A 343 7.77 9.47 28.22
CA ASN A 343 6.98 9.63 29.41
C ASN A 343 6.98 11.09 29.87
N ASN A 344 5.80 11.62 30.17
CA ASN A 344 5.66 12.89 30.82
C ASN A 344 5.62 12.67 32.35
N PRO A 345 6.66 13.03 33.11
CA PRO A 345 6.68 12.81 34.56
C PRO A 345 5.55 13.54 35.30
N LYS A 346 5.00 14.61 34.70
CA LYS A 346 3.91 15.39 35.29
C LYS A 346 2.53 14.72 35.11
N TYR A 347 2.39 13.82 34.13
CA TYR A 347 1.12 13.17 33.83
C TYR A 347 0.97 11.88 34.64
N LYS A 348 -0.06 11.81 35.49
CA LYS A 348 -0.41 10.63 36.32
C LYS A 348 -1.69 9.91 35.87
N GLY A 349 -2.31 10.36 34.77
CA GLY A 349 -3.56 9.79 34.27
C GLY A 349 -3.40 8.45 33.56
N LYS A 350 -4.51 7.90 33.06
CA LYS A 350 -4.57 6.63 32.33
C LYS A 350 -4.76 6.78 30.83
N ASP A 351 -5.04 7.99 30.35
CA ASP A 351 -5.25 8.27 28.93
C ASP A 351 -3.91 8.54 28.23
N PHE A 352 -3.24 7.44 27.89
CA PHE A 352 -2.03 7.47 27.09
C PHE A 352 -2.31 7.48 25.58
N ALA A 353 -3.56 7.57 25.12
CA ALA A 353 -3.82 7.71 23.69
C ALA A 353 -3.62 9.17 23.26
N ASN A 354 -4.10 10.11 24.08
CA ASN A 354 -3.99 11.54 23.80
C ASN A 354 -2.52 11.99 23.66
N PRO A 355 -2.14 12.65 22.55
CA PRO A 355 -0.79 13.16 22.35
C PRO A 355 -0.36 14.25 23.35
N GLU A 356 -1.30 15.03 23.88
CA GLU A 356 -1.00 16.12 24.83
C GLU A 356 -0.44 15.62 26.17
N ASN A 357 -0.77 14.38 26.53
CA ASN A 357 -0.32 13.76 27.77
C ASN A 357 1.11 13.21 27.69
N LYS A 358 1.80 13.39 26.56
CA LYS A 358 3.14 12.85 26.28
C LYS A 358 4.15 13.95 26.04
N LEU A 359 5.41 13.60 26.24
CA LEU A 359 6.54 14.38 25.74
C LEU A 359 7.09 13.72 24.48
N TYR A 360 7.87 14.47 23.73
CA TYR A 360 8.42 14.02 22.46
C TYR A 360 9.92 14.27 22.43
N GLU A 361 10.67 13.27 21.99
CA GLU A 361 12.09 13.41 21.68
C GLU A 361 12.26 13.28 20.16
N ILE A 362 13.34 13.86 19.64
CA ILE A 362 13.67 13.78 18.22
C ILE A 362 15.12 13.32 18.12
N GLY A 363 15.35 12.25 17.37
CA GLY A 363 16.67 11.70 17.10
C GLY A 363 16.98 11.64 15.62
N PHE A 364 18.27 11.64 15.29
CA PHE A 364 18.77 11.35 13.96
C PHE A 364 19.34 9.93 13.96
N ALA A 365 18.81 9.06 13.10
CA ALA A 365 19.35 7.71 12.95
C ALA A 365 20.65 7.73 12.12
N LEU A 366 21.57 6.82 12.42
CA LEU A 366 22.81 6.67 11.66
C LEU A 366 22.58 5.95 10.32
N THR A 367 21.60 5.05 10.27
CA THR A 367 21.25 4.23 9.11
C THR A 367 19.76 4.27 8.82
N GLU A 368 19.44 4.00 7.55
CA GLU A 368 18.09 4.01 7.00
C GLU A 368 17.13 2.93 7.48
#